data_AF-K2H7G3-F1
#
_entry.id   AF-K2H7G3-F1
#
_cell.length_a   1.000
_cell.length_b   1.000
_cell.length_c   1.000
_cell.angle_alpha   90.00
_cell.angle_beta   90.00
_cell.angle_gamma   90.00
#
_symmetry.space_group_name_H-M   'P 1'
#
loop_
_entity.id
_entity.type
_entity.pdbx_description
1 polymer ?
#
loop_
_entity_poly.entity_id
_entity_poly.type
_entity_poly.pdbx_seq_one_letter_code
_entity_poly.pdbx_strand_id
1 'polypeptide(L)'
;MNQIPQVCIYLQHPICQIIHSIATQFHIHKELQKYEHFSHRIFLSVLFAYCNTFFSGIIFDYQVNTSLYIMVVHTSVAVILESNFVFTLLQKYILIDDFCLAVKAMRAGCFTFLSFSDKYFSGSHFLICSIYALFKSYGSDVYGPIISYCLGIPVKPFRLFVPMDFINEFPFLIVLYFALPSMNNVDKTLFIITFDITTVINIILLNHTQKSMQDYVLDYLVKRSKK
;
A
#
# COMPACT_ATOMS: atom_id res chain seq x y z
N MET A 1 3.99 -26.66 -7.72
CA MET A 1 4.01 -25.52 -8.67
C MET A 1 3.40 -24.30 -7.98
N ASN A 2 4.08 -23.16 -7.97
CA ASN A 2 3.56 -21.93 -7.36
C ASN A 2 2.48 -21.32 -8.27
N GLN A 3 1.23 -21.75 -8.12
CA GLN A 3 0.10 -21.17 -8.84
C GLN A 3 -0.30 -19.85 -8.18
N ILE A 4 -0.49 -18.82 -9.01
CA ILE A 4 -0.93 -17.49 -8.59
C ILE A 4 -2.41 -17.57 -8.18
N PRO A 5 -2.79 -17.14 -6.96
CA PRO A 5 -4.19 -17.12 -6.54
C PRO A 5 -5.05 -16.25 -7.46
N GLN A 6 -6.29 -16.68 -7.74
CA GLN A 6 -7.20 -15.95 -8.64
C GLN A 6 -7.45 -14.51 -8.16
N VAL A 7 -7.57 -14.30 -6.85
CA VAL A 7 -7.76 -12.98 -6.25
C VAL A 7 -6.65 -11.99 -6.65
N CYS A 8 -5.39 -12.46 -6.73
CA CYS A 8 -4.27 -11.64 -7.19
C CYS A 8 -4.42 -11.24 -8.66
N ILE A 9 -4.93 -12.14 -9.50
CA ILE A 9 -5.17 -11.86 -10.93
C ILE A 9 -6.25 -10.78 -11.07
N TYR A 10 -7.36 -10.91 -10.33
CA TYR A 10 -8.42 -9.90 -10.32
C TYR A 10 -7.92 -8.54 -9.82
N LEU A 11 -7.08 -8.53 -8.79
CA LEU A 11 -6.55 -7.29 -8.21
C LEU A 11 -5.48 -6.64 -9.09
N GLN A 12 -4.86 -7.39 -10.02
CA GLN A 12 -3.99 -6.85 -11.07
C GLN A 12 -4.78 -6.32 -12.29
N HIS A 13 -6.10 -6.45 -12.32
CA HIS A 13 -6.93 -5.93 -13.41
C HIS A 13 -6.76 -4.42 -13.62
N PRO A 14 -6.83 -3.90 -14.86
CA PRO A 14 -6.66 -2.48 -15.17
C PRO A 14 -7.48 -1.51 -14.33
N ILE A 15 -8.73 -1.86 -14.05
CA ILE A 15 -9.63 -1.04 -13.23
C ILE A 15 -9.08 -0.88 -11.80
N CYS A 16 -8.61 -1.98 -11.20
CA CYS A 16 -8.01 -1.96 -9.88
C CYS A 16 -6.70 -1.14 -9.85
N GLN A 17 -5.95 -1.11 -10.96
CA GLN A 17 -4.75 -0.27 -11.09
C GLN A 17 -5.10 1.21 -11.09
N ILE A 18 -6.17 1.59 -11.81
CA ILE A 18 -6.66 2.98 -11.84
C ILE A 18 -7.13 3.39 -10.45
N ILE A 19 -7.94 2.57 -9.79
CA ILE A 19 -8.44 2.85 -8.43
C ILE A 19 -7.28 3.00 -7.44
N HIS A 20 -6.30 2.09 -7.49
CA HIS A 20 -5.09 2.17 -6.68
C HIS A 20 -4.29 3.44 -6.95
N SER A 21 -4.15 3.84 -8.22
CA SER A 21 -3.47 5.09 -8.58
C SER A 21 -4.22 6.30 -8.04
N ILE A 22 -5.56 6.32 -8.12
CA ILE A 22 -6.39 7.38 -7.54
C ILE A 22 -6.14 7.46 -6.04
N ALA A 23 -6.25 6.34 -5.32
CA ALA A 23 -6.02 6.29 -3.86
C ALA A 23 -4.63 6.81 -3.47
N THR A 24 -3.60 6.42 -4.22
CA THR A 24 -2.20 6.77 -3.93
C THR A 24 -1.93 8.26 -4.21
N GLN A 25 -2.47 8.79 -5.28
CA GLN A 25 -2.20 10.16 -5.73
C GLN A 25 -3.16 11.19 -5.13
N PHE A 26 -4.37 10.80 -4.73
CA PHE A 26 -5.41 11.72 -4.25
C PHE A 26 -4.99 12.48 -2.99
N HIS A 27 -4.46 11.78 -1.98
CA HIS A 27 -4.06 12.42 -0.73
C HIS A 27 -2.87 13.36 -0.90
N ILE A 28 -1.91 13.02 -1.76
CA ILE A 28 -0.77 13.90 -2.01
C ILE A 28 -1.10 15.05 -2.96
N HIS A 29 -2.06 14.86 -3.87
CA HIS A 29 -2.46 15.89 -4.81
C HIS A 29 -2.85 17.19 -4.09
N LYS A 30 -3.55 17.09 -2.94
CA LYS A 30 -3.88 18.25 -2.10
C LYS A 30 -2.64 19.04 -1.67
N GLU A 31 -1.57 18.36 -1.27
CA GLU A 31 -0.31 18.99 -0.86
C GLU A 31 0.46 19.55 -2.06
N LEU A 32 0.28 18.98 -3.25
CA LEU A 32 0.93 19.44 -4.47
C LEU A 32 0.27 20.71 -5.05
N GLN A 33 -0.98 21.01 -4.71
CA GLN A 33 -1.69 22.22 -5.19
C GLN A 33 -1.00 23.54 -4.84
N LYS A 34 -0.11 23.55 -3.83
CA LYS A 34 0.70 24.72 -3.48
C LYS A 34 1.76 25.08 -4.54
N TYR A 35 2.11 24.14 -5.43
CA TYR A 35 3.07 24.39 -6.51
C TYR A 35 2.35 25.02 -7.71
N GLU A 36 2.89 26.11 -8.25
CA GLU A 36 2.28 26.86 -9.35
C GLU A 36 2.32 26.10 -10.68
N HIS A 37 3.40 25.36 -10.94
CA HIS A 37 3.61 24.69 -12.22
C HIS A 37 2.89 23.34 -12.31
N PHE A 38 1.93 23.24 -13.25
CA PHE A 38 1.20 22.01 -13.59
C PHE A 38 2.11 20.82 -13.87
N SER A 39 3.16 21.01 -14.68
CA SER A 39 4.13 19.95 -15.00
C SER A 39 4.86 19.43 -13.77
N HIS A 40 5.16 20.32 -12.82
CA HIS A 40 5.82 19.95 -11.56
C HIS A 40 4.86 19.13 -10.68
N ARG A 41 3.59 19.54 -10.58
CA ARG A 41 2.58 18.78 -9.82
C ARG A 41 2.38 17.38 -10.37
N ILE A 42 2.27 17.22 -11.69
CA ILE A 42 2.16 15.91 -12.33
C ILE A 42 3.41 15.07 -12.06
N PHE A 43 4.60 15.64 -12.31
CA PHE A 43 5.86 14.92 -12.09
C PHE A 43 5.98 14.40 -10.66
N LEU A 44 5.69 15.25 -9.67
CA LEU A 44 5.70 14.85 -8.26
C LEU A 44 4.65 13.78 -7.96
N SER A 45 3.41 13.98 -8.40
CA SER A 45 2.33 12.99 -8.20
C SER A 45 2.70 11.60 -8.76
N VAL A 46 3.31 11.58 -9.95
CA VAL A 46 3.82 10.34 -10.56
C VAL A 46 4.99 9.78 -9.75
N LEU A 47 5.97 10.60 -9.36
CA LEU A 47 7.11 10.16 -8.55
C LEU A 47 6.67 9.49 -7.23
N PHE A 48 5.68 10.07 -6.56
CA PHE A 48 5.10 9.48 -5.34
C PHE A 48 4.31 8.20 -5.60
N ALA A 49 3.63 8.08 -6.74
CA ALA A 49 3.02 6.80 -7.11
C ALA A 49 4.08 5.74 -7.45
N TYR A 50 5.23 6.16 -7.99
CA TYR A 50 6.33 5.31 -8.44
C TYR A 50 7.34 4.93 -7.36
N CYS A 51 7.33 5.64 -6.24
CA CYS A 51 8.42 5.57 -5.26
C CYS A 51 8.69 4.15 -4.79
N ASN A 52 7.65 3.38 -4.49
CA ASN A 52 7.79 1.99 -4.07
C ASN A 52 8.55 1.16 -5.12
N THR A 53 8.07 1.15 -6.36
CA THR A 53 8.69 0.36 -7.42
C THR A 53 10.12 0.82 -7.71
N PHE A 54 10.37 2.12 -7.66
CA PHE A 54 11.69 2.70 -7.88
C PHE A 54 12.68 2.30 -6.77
N PHE A 55 12.37 2.61 -5.51
CA PHE A 55 13.29 2.36 -4.39
C PHE A 55 13.43 0.87 -4.08
N SER A 56 12.33 0.12 -4.07
CA SER A 56 12.40 -1.33 -3.86
C SER A 56 13.12 -2.03 -5.02
N GLY A 57 12.98 -1.53 -6.26
CA GLY A 57 13.73 -2.03 -7.41
C GLY A 57 15.23 -1.79 -7.28
N ILE A 58 15.64 -0.59 -6.86
CA ILE A 58 17.06 -0.25 -6.65
C ILE A 58 17.66 -1.05 -5.48
N ILE A 59 16.97 -1.09 -4.34
CA ILE A 59 17.50 -1.67 -3.10
C ILE A 59 17.61 -3.19 -3.19
N PHE A 60 16.61 -3.86 -3.75
CA PHE A 60 16.51 -5.33 -3.67
C PHE A 60 16.73 -6.04 -5.00
N ASP A 61 16.37 -5.41 -6.12
CA ASP A 61 16.44 -6.04 -7.44
C ASP A 61 17.59 -5.48 -8.30
N TYR A 62 18.27 -4.42 -7.84
CA TYR A 62 19.30 -3.65 -8.56
C TYR A 62 18.86 -3.14 -9.95
N GLN A 63 17.56 -3.12 -10.21
CA GLN A 63 16.96 -2.66 -11.45
C GLN A 63 15.52 -2.18 -11.20
N VAL A 64 15.10 -1.13 -11.91
CA VAL A 64 13.73 -0.63 -11.86
C VAL A 64 12.94 -1.22 -13.02
N ASN A 65 12.23 -2.30 -12.76
CA ASN A 65 11.32 -2.90 -13.73
C ASN A 65 9.90 -2.38 -13.50
N THR A 66 9.35 -1.65 -14.45
CA THR A 66 7.93 -1.29 -14.47
C THR A 66 7.38 -1.40 -15.89
N SER A 67 6.16 -1.91 -16.02
CA SER A 67 5.47 -1.88 -17.29
C SER A 67 5.11 -0.44 -17.68
N LEU A 68 5.27 -0.12 -18.96
CA LEU A 68 4.87 1.16 -19.53
C LEU A 68 3.38 1.45 -19.28
N TYR A 69 2.56 0.40 -19.24
CA TYR A 69 1.15 0.48 -18.88
C TYR A 69 0.92 1.15 -17.50
N ILE A 70 1.64 0.73 -16.46
CA ILE A 70 1.50 1.31 -15.12
C ILE A 70 1.93 2.79 -15.14
N MET A 71 2.93 3.16 -15.96
CA MET A 71 3.41 4.55 -16.08
C MET A 71 2.36 5.45 -16.68
N VAL A 72 1.73 4.96 -17.76
CA VAL A 72 0.63 5.65 -18.41
C VAL A 72 -0.52 5.84 -17.44
N VAL A 73 -0.94 4.81 -16.70
CA VAL A 73 -2.05 4.92 -15.74
C VAL A 73 -1.76 5.98 -14.66
N HIS A 74 -0.60 5.93 -14.01
CA HIS A 74 -0.25 6.92 -12.98
C HIS A 74 -0.16 8.34 -13.54
N THR A 75 0.34 8.50 -14.76
CA THR A 75 0.41 9.82 -15.40
C THR A 75 -0.98 10.33 -15.76
N SER A 76 -1.83 9.49 -16.34
CA SER A 76 -3.21 9.83 -16.68
C SER A 76 -4.02 10.20 -15.45
N VAL A 77 -3.89 9.45 -14.35
CA VAL A 77 -4.60 9.76 -13.09
C VAL A 77 -4.10 11.07 -12.49
N ALA A 78 -2.79 11.34 -12.51
CA ALA A 78 -2.25 12.62 -12.07
C ALA A 78 -2.84 13.79 -12.86
N VAL A 79 -2.98 13.67 -14.18
CA VAL A 79 -3.63 14.69 -15.03
C VAL A 79 -5.12 14.82 -14.70
N ILE A 80 -5.84 13.71 -14.49
CA ILE A 80 -7.27 13.73 -14.16
C ILE A 80 -7.53 14.43 -12.82
N LEU A 81 -6.68 14.20 -11.83
CA LEU A 81 -6.81 14.82 -10.50
C LEU A 81 -6.65 16.34 -10.53
N GLU A 82 -5.92 16.90 -11.51
CA GLU A 82 -5.82 18.35 -11.71
C GLU A 82 -7.16 18.99 -12.14
N SER A 83 -8.15 18.20 -12.55
CA SER A 83 -9.51 18.69 -12.77
C SER A 83 -10.20 18.98 -11.43
N ASN A 84 -10.44 20.26 -11.15
CA ASN A 84 -11.15 20.72 -9.95
C ASN A 84 -12.49 20.00 -9.73
N PHE A 85 -13.21 19.66 -10.81
CA PHE A 85 -14.47 18.92 -10.71
C PHE A 85 -14.26 17.52 -10.12
N VAL A 86 -13.30 16.76 -10.66
CA VAL A 86 -13.02 15.39 -10.22
C VAL A 86 -12.47 15.39 -8.80
N PHE A 87 -11.55 16.30 -8.50
CA PHE A 87 -10.95 16.41 -7.17
C PHE A 87 -12.00 16.75 -6.10
N THR A 88 -12.87 17.73 -6.38
CA THR A 88 -13.97 18.11 -5.47
C THR A 88 -14.96 16.97 -5.27
N LEU A 89 -15.24 16.19 -6.32
CA LEU A 89 -16.12 15.04 -6.25
C LEU A 89 -15.55 13.95 -5.32
N LEU A 90 -14.27 13.62 -5.47
CA LEU A 90 -13.58 12.67 -4.60
C LEU A 90 -13.54 13.16 -3.14
N GLN A 91 -13.31 14.45 -2.91
CA GLN A 91 -13.35 15.04 -1.56
C GLN A 91 -14.73 15.00 -0.92
N LYS A 92 -15.79 15.16 -1.71
CA LYS A 92 -17.16 15.22 -1.21
C LYS A 92 -17.69 13.85 -0.77
N TYR A 93 -17.27 12.78 -1.43
CA TYR A 93 -17.80 11.44 -1.20
C TYR A 93 -16.80 10.54 -0.47
N ILE A 94 -16.82 10.60 0.87
CA ILE A 94 -15.93 9.82 1.74
C ILE A 94 -15.98 8.30 1.47
N LEU A 95 -17.13 7.77 1.04
CA LEU A 95 -17.27 6.36 0.67
C LEU A 95 -16.45 5.97 -0.57
N ILE A 96 -16.23 6.91 -1.50
CA ILE A 96 -15.39 6.66 -2.67
C ILE A 96 -13.92 6.60 -2.24
N ASP A 97 -13.51 7.49 -1.33
CA ASP A 97 -12.17 7.48 -0.73
C ASP A 97 -11.92 6.17 0.04
N ASP A 98 -12.86 5.73 0.87
CA ASP A 98 -12.77 4.46 1.61
C ASP A 98 -12.70 3.24 0.65
N PHE A 99 -13.45 3.25 -0.44
CA PHE A 99 -13.37 2.21 -1.47
C PHE A 99 -12.01 2.20 -2.18
N CYS A 100 -11.49 3.38 -2.53
CA CYS A 100 -10.16 3.55 -3.11
C CYS A 100 -9.07 3.02 -2.17
N LEU A 101 -9.15 3.37 -0.89
CA LEU A 101 -8.25 2.89 0.16
C LEU A 101 -8.35 1.37 0.35
N ALA A 102 -9.56 0.81 0.31
CA ALA A 102 -9.77 -0.63 0.41
C ALA A 102 -9.10 -1.39 -0.76
N VAL A 103 -9.26 -0.91 -1.99
CA VAL A 103 -8.59 -1.51 -3.16
C VAL A 103 -7.07 -1.34 -3.09
N LYS A 104 -6.56 -0.20 -2.60
CA LYS A 104 -5.13 0.00 -2.34
C LYS A 104 -4.60 -1.06 -1.37
N ALA A 105 -5.32 -1.29 -0.27
CA ALA A 105 -4.97 -2.25 0.77
C ALA A 105 -4.97 -3.70 0.25
N MET A 106 -6.04 -4.12 -0.42
CA MET A 106 -6.14 -5.47 -1.01
C MET A 106 -5.01 -5.75 -2.01
N ARG A 107 -4.65 -4.74 -2.81
CA ARG A 107 -3.52 -4.86 -3.73
C ARG A 107 -2.19 -4.97 -3.00
N ALA A 108 -1.98 -4.18 -1.95
CA ALA A 108 -0.77 -4.27 -1.13
C ALA A 108 -0.63 -5.68 -0.53
N GLY A 109 -1.68 -6.26 0.03
CA GLY A 109 -1.60 -7.62 0.58
C GLY A 109 -1.38 -8.70 -0.48
N CYS A 110 -1.97 -8.57 -1.67
CA CYS A 110 -1.62 -9.42 -2.80
C CYS A 110 -0.15 -9.30 -3.21
N PHE A 111 0.40 -8.08 -3.32
CA PHE A 111 1.82 -7.90 -3.59
C PHE A 111 2.70 -8.48 -2.49
N THR A 112 2.30 -8.35 -1.22
CA THR A 112 3.03 -8.91 -0.08
C THR A 112 3.10 -10.43 -0.22
N PHE A 113 1.96 -11.07 -0.46
CA PHE A 113 1.90 -12.52 -0.65
C PHE A 113 2.76 -12.99 -1.83
N LEU A 114 2.65 -12.33 -2.98
CA LEU A 114 3.39 -12.71 -4.19
C LEU A 114 4.90 -12.54 -4.02
N SER A 115 5.34 -11.37 -3.54
CA SER A 115 6.74 -11.06 -3.32
C SER A 115 7.35 -11.94 -2.23
N PHE A 116 6.60 -12.24 -1.17
CA PHE A 116 7.03 -13.16 -0.13
C PHE A 116 7.20 -14.58 -0.69
N SER A 117 6.18 -15.08 -1.41
CA SER A 117 6.19 -16.43 -1.98
C SER A 117 7.33 -16.62 -2.97
N ASP A 118 7.58 -15.63 -3.83
CA ASP A 118 8.67 -15.66 -4.80
C ASP A 118 10.04 -15.82 -4.13
N LYS A 119 10.34 -14.97 -3.13
CA LYS A 119 11.59 -15.08 -2.36
C LYS A 119 11.65 -16.37 -1.54
N TYR A 120 10.54 -16.83 -0.97
CA TYR A 120 10.48 -18.10 -0.24
C TYR A 120 10.89 -19.28 -1.14
N PHE A 121 10.30 -19.39 -2.33
CA PHE A 121 10.61 -20.48 -3.26
C PHE A 121 11.99 -20.34 -3.92
N SER A 122 12.62 -19.16 -3.88
CA SER A 122 14.03 -18.96 -4.25
C SER A 122 15.03 -19.51 -3.21
N GLY A 123 14.54 -19.98 -2.04
CA GLY A 123 15.39 -20.46 -0.94
C GLY A 123 15.93 -19.36 -0.03
N SER A 124 15.36 -18.14 -0.10
CA SER A 124 15.79 -17.02 0.75
C SER A 124 15.36 -17.21 2.21
N HIS A 125 16.13 -16.63 3.14
CA HIS A 125 15.79 -16.64 4.56
C HIS A 125 14.51 -15.85 4.86
N PHE A 126 13.73 -16.26 5.86
CA PHE A 126 12.46 -15.62 6.27
C PHE A 126 12.57 -14.09 6.39
N LEU A 127 13.64 -13.60 7.00
CA LEU A 127 13.87 -12.17 7.20
C LEU A 127 14.01 -11.41 5.87
N ILE A 128 14.69 -12.01 4.88
CA ILE A 128 14.84 -11.43 3.54
C ILE A 128 13.48 -11.43 2.83
N CYS A 129 12.74 -12.54 2.88
CA CYS A 129 11.40 -12.64 2.30
C CYS A 129 10.45 -11.58 2.89
N SER A 130 10.47 -11.42 4.21
CA SER A 130 9.61 -10.50 4.93
C SER A 130 9.91 -9.05 4.60
N ILE A 131 11.18 -8.65 4.70
CA ILE A 131 11.60 -7.27 4.37
C ILE A 131 11.28 -6.97 2.92
N TYR A 132 11.63 -7.87 1.99
CA TYR A 132 11.35 -7.67 0.56
C TYR A 132 9.85 -7.48 0.29
N ALA A 133 9.01 -8.34 0.84
CA ALA A 133 7.56 -8.29 0.65
C ALA A 133 6.95 -7.01 1.23
N LEU A 134 7.31 -6.64 2.45
CA LEU A 134 6.77 -5.45 3.11
C LEU A 134 7.18 -4.16 2.38
N PHE A 135 8.44 -4.04 1.96
CA PHE A 135 8.88 -2.89 1.18
C PHE A 135 8.25 -2.84 -0.20
N LYS A 136 8.03 -3.98 -0.87
CA LYS A 136 7.32 -4.04 -2.16
C LYS A 136 5.84 -3.69 -2.08
N SER A 137 5.22 -3.76 -0.92
CA SER A 137 3.78 -3.49 -0.75
C SER A 137 3.48 -2.14 -0.13
N TYR A 138 4.22 -1.78 0.92
CA TYR A 138 4.03 -0.56 1.71
C TYR A 138 5.14 0.47 1.49
N GLY A 139 6.01 0.23 0.50
CA GLY A 139 7.12 1.12 0.19
C GLY A 139 6.67 2.56 -0.04
N SER A 140 5.46 2.80 -0.57
CA SER A 140 4.98 4.18 -0.74
C SER A 140 4.85 4.94 0.57
N ASP A 141 4.43 4.24 1.62
CA ASP A 141 4.17 4.84 2.92
C ASP A 141 5.48 5.00 3.72
N VAL A 142 6.54 4.26 3.35
CA VAL A 142 7.90 4.37 3.91
C VAL A 142 8.75 5.39 3.15
N TYR A 143 8.80 5.30 1.83
CA TYR A 143 9.62 6.16 0.96
C TYR A 143 8.97 7.52 0.72
N GLY A 144 7.63 7.63 0.76
CA GLY A 144 6.91 8.89 0.58
C GLY A 144 7.43 9.99 1.53
N PRO A 145 7.51 9.76 2.85
CA PRO A 145 8.11 10.72 3.78
C PRO A 145 9.56 11.09 3.45
N ILE A 146 10.38 10.14 3.00
CA ILE A 146 11.78 10.38 2.60
C ILE A 146 11.83 11.32 1.39
N ILE A 147 11.01 11.06 0.38
CA ILE A 147 10.90 11.89 -0.83
C ILE A 147 10.40 13.28 -0.46
N SER A 148 9.36 13.38 0.36
CA SER A 148 8.83 14.66 0.81
C SER A 148 9.89 15.48 1.55
N TYR A 149 10.71 14.84 2.39
CA TYR A 149 11.83 15.49 3.07
C TYR A 149 12.88 15.99 2.07
N CYS A 150 13.33 15.14 1.14
CA CYS A 150 14.29 15.52 0.11
C CYS A 150 13.81 16.67 -0.79
N LEU A 151 12.48 16.79 -0.99
CA LEU A 151 11.86 17.79 -1.86
C LEU A 151 11.33 19.02 -1.10
N GLY A 152 11.53 19.10 0.22
CA GLY A 152 11.04 20.21 1.04
C GLY A 152 9.51 20.35 1.05
N ILE A 153 8.76 19.26 0.83
CA ILE A 153 7.31 19.22 1.00
C ILE A 153 7.03 19.12 2.51
N PRO A 154 6.20 19.99 3.11
CA PRO A 154 5.90 19.94 4.53
C PRO A 154 5.23 18.61 4.83
N VAL A 155 5.96 17.72 5.47
CA VAL A 155 5.44 16.44 5.94
C VAL A 155 4.81 16.71 7.31
N LYS A 156 3.67 16.08 7.60
CA LYS A 156 3.26 15.92 9.00
C LYS A 156 4.46 15.38 9.79
N PRO A 157 4.74 15.90 11.00
CA PRO A 157 5.94 15.58 11.74
C PRO A 157 6.14 14.08 11.83
N PHE A 158 7.39 13.67 11.59
CA PHE A 158 7.92 12.33 11.73
C PHE A 158 7.28 11.61 12.93
N ARG A 159 6.33 10.71 12.69
CA ARG A 159 6.21 9.56 13.58
C ARG A 159 7.28 8.61 13.08
N LEU A 160 8.41 8.59 13.77
CA LEU A 160 9.60 7.74 13.55
C LEU A 160 9.31 6.25 13.79
N PHE A 161 8.10 5.83 13.44
CA PHE A 161 7.60 4.49 13.59
C PHE A 161 7.64 3.88 12.21
N VAL A 162 8.32 2.74 12.09
CA VAL A 162 7.93 1.71 11.13
C VAL A 162 6.39 1.76 11.07
N PRO A 163 5.77 1.98 9.88
CA PRO A 163 4.32 2.14 9.80
C PRO A 163 3.70 1.05 10.64
N MET A 164 2.79 1.35 11.58
CA MET A 164 2.27 0.29 12.46
C MET A 164 1.66 -0.84 11.62
N ASP A 165 1.15 -0.51 10.43
CA ASP A 165 0.76 -1.46 9.38
C ASP A 165 1.90 -2.43 9.00
N PHE A 166 3.13 -1.94 8.84
CA PHE A 166 4.34 -2.74 8.56
C PHE A 166 4.72 -3.68 9.73
N ILE A 167 4.51 -3.28 10.99
CA ILE A 167 4.72 -4.16 12.17
C ILE A 167 3.58 -5.18 12.30
N ASN A 168 2.34 -4.73 12.05
CA ASN A 168 1.12 -5.52 12.22
C ASN A 168 1.03 -6.70 11.27
N GLU A 169 1.81 -6.67 10.19
CA GLU A 169 1.83 -7.72 9.20
C GLU A 169 2.85 -8.83 9.47
N PHE A 170 3.85 -8.58 10.33
CA PHE A 170 4.84 -9.60 10.69
C PHE A 170 4.21 -10.90 11.21
N PRO A 171 3.21 -10.90 12.11
CA PRO A 171 2.56 -12.12 12.56
C PRO A 171 1.96 -12.94 11.41
N PHE A 172 1.35 -12.28 10.42
CA PHE A 172 0.80 -12.95 9.24
C PHE A 172 1.90 -13.54 8.36
N LEU A 173 3.03 -12.83 8.19
CA LEU A 173 4.19 -13.35 7.45
C LEU A 173 4.80 -14.58 8.13
N ILE A 174 4.84 -14.62 9.46
CA ILE A 174 5.29 -15.79 10.23
C ILE A 174 4.37 -16.99 9.93
N VAL A 175 3.05 -16.80 10.03
CA VAL A 175 2.09 -17.87 9.71
C VAL A 175 2.24 -18.32 8.26
N LEU A 176 2.38 -17.37 7.34
CA LEU A 176 2.58 -17.65 5.92
C LEU A 176 3.84 -18.49 5.68
N TYR A 177 4.97 -18.17 6.31
CA TYR A 177 6.22 -18.91 6.18
C TYR A 177 6.07 -20.41 6.46
N PHE A 178 5.35 -20.75 7.54
CA PHE A 178 5.14 -22.14 7.93
C PHE A 178 4.04 -22.85 7.11
N ALA A 179 2.99 -22.13 6.72
CA ALA A 179 1.86 -22.72 6.01
C ALA A 179 2.08 -22.85 4.50
N LEU A 180 2.81 -21.91 3.88
CA LEU A 180 2.94 -21.77 2.43
C LEU A 180 3.32 -23.05 1.67
N PRO A 181 4.21 -23.94 2.15
CA PRO A 181 4.55 -25.19 1.47
C PRO A 181 3.37 -26.16 1.34
N SER A 182 2.42 -26.09 2.28
CA SER A 182 1.28 -27.00 2.39
C SER A 182 -0.02 -26.43 1.83
N MET A 183 -0.06 -25.12 1.55
CA MET A 183 -1.27 -24.44 1.09
C MET A 183 -1.60 -24.76 -0.37
N ASN A 184 -2.85 -25.18 -0.61
CA ASN A 184 -3.41 -25.22 -1.96
C ASN A 184 -3.86 -23.80 -2.40
N ASN A 185 -4.36 -23.64 -3.64
CA ASN A 185 -4.79 -22.31 -4.14
C ASN A 185 -5.98 -21.72 -3.39
N VAL A 186 -6.89 -22.55 -2.89
CA VAL A 186 -8.05 -22.09 -2.12
C VAL A 186 -7.58 -21.54 -0.78
N ASP A 187 -6.68 -22.25 -0.10
CA ASP A 187 -6.09 -21.82 1.18
C ASP A 187 -5.32 -20.50 1.01
N LYS A 188 -4.52 -20.39 -0.06
CA LYS A 188 -3.82 -19.13 -0.40
C LYS A 188 -4.80 -17.98 -0.61
N THR A 189 -5.90 -18.24 -1.31
CA THR A 189 -6.93 -17.22 -1.60
C THR A 189 -7.62 -16.78 -0.31
N LEU A 190 -8.02 -17.72 0.55
CA LEU A 190 -8.65 -17.41 1.83
C LEU A 190 -7.70 -16.66 2.77
N PHE A 191 -6.42 -17.04 2.78
CA PHE A 191 -5.40 -16.36 3.56
C PHE A 191 -5.25 -14.89 3.13
N ILE A 192 -5.13 -14.64 1.82
CA ILE A 192 -5.04 -13.28 1.27
C ILE A 192 -6.29 -12.49 1.61
N ILE A 193 -7.50 -13.05 1.41
CA ILE A 193 -8.75 -12.35 1.74
C ILE A 193 -8.82 -11.99 3.23
N THR A 194 -8.45 -12.92 4.11
CA THR A 194 -8.50 -12.69 5.57
C THR A 194 -7.51 -11.61 5.99
N PHE A 195 -6.31 -11.65 5.41
CA PHE A 195 -5.28 -10.64 5.60
C PHE A 195 -5.76 -9.27 5.10
N ASP A 196 -6.22 -9.20 3.85
CA ASP A 196 -6.67 -7.98 3.20
C ASP A 196 -7.86 -7.33 3.94
N ILE A 197 -8.85 -8.11 4.39
CA ILE A 197 -9.99 -7.59 5.16
C ILE A 197 -9.49 -6.91 6.44
N THR A 198 -8.52 -7.51 7.12
CA THR A 198 -7.95 -6.96 8.36
C THR A 198 -7.27 -5.61 8.08
N THR A 199 -6.47 -5.55 7.01
CA THR A 199 -5.78 -4.32 6.59
C THR A 199 -6.76 -3.24 6.13
N VAL A 200 -7.80 -3.60 5.38
CA VAL A 200 -8.88 -2.69 4.94
C VAL A 200 -9.59 -2.08 6.14
N ILE A 201 -10.02 -2.91 7.10
CA ILE A 201 -10.71 -2.41 8.31
C ILE A 201 -9.79 -1.46 9.08
N ASN A 202 -8.50 -1.79 9.20
CA ASN A 202 -7.55 -0.94 9.93
C ASN A 202 -7.36 0.42 9.26
N ILE A 203 -7.22 0.45 7.93
CA ILE A 203 -7.05 1.69 7.16
C ILE A 203 -8.31 2.56 7.22
N ILE A 204 -9.50 1.97 7.08
CA ILE A 204 -10.76 2.71 7.19
C ILE A 204 -10.92 3.26 8.62
N LEU A 205 -10.68 2.45 9.66
CA LEU A 205 -10.74 2.92 11.04
C LEU A 205 -9.76 4.07 11.31
N LEU A 206 -8.53 3.98 10.80
CA LEU A 206 -7.54 5.04 10.92
C LEU A 206 -7.99 6.33 10.21
N ASN A 207 -8.62 6.21 9.02
CA ASN A 207 -9.14 7.36 8.28
C ASN A 207 -10.22 8.12 9.07
N HIS A 208 -11.15 7.38 9.68
CA HIS A 208 -12.32 7.97 10.37
C HIS A 208 -12.08 8.34 11.84
N THR A 209 -11.23 7.58 12.55
CA THR A 209 -11.12 7.67 14.02
C THR A 209 -9.73 8.02 14.52
N GLN A 210 -8.72 8.04 13.64
CA GLN A 210 -7.29 8.15 14.00
C GLN A 210 -6.79 7.05 14.95
N LYS A 211 -7.58 5.99 15.16
CA LYS A 211 -7.26 4.82 15.97
C LYS A 211 -7.26 3.56 15.11
N SER A 212 -6.27 2.71 15.32
CA SER A 212 -6.18 1.36 14.74
C SER A 212 -7.04 0.37 15.53
N MET A 213 -7.31 -0.81 14.95
CA MET A 213 -7.96 -1.91 15.71
C MET A 213 -7.20 -2.26 16.99
N GLN A 214 -5.87 -2.17 16.98
CA GLN A 214 -5.04 -2.47 18.13
C GLN A 214 -5.18 -1.44 19.24
N ASP A 215 -5.33 -0.16 18.92
CA ASP A 215 -5.59 0.89 19.92
C ASP A 215 -6.89 0.59 20.68
N TYR A 216 -7.91 0.09 19.99
CA TYR A 216 -9.16 -0.36 20.63
C TYR A 216 -8.97 -1.60 21.51
N VAL A 217 -8.16 -2.57 21.09
CA VAL A 217 -7.84 -3.77 21.90
C VAL A 217 -7.05 -3.39 23.16
N LEU A 218 -6.04 -2.52 23.02
CA LEU A 218 -5.26 -1.98 24.13
C LEU A 218 -6.14 -1.19 25.10
N ASP A 219 -6.98 -0.28 24.59
CA ASP A 219 -7.93 0.48 25.41
C ASP A 219 -8.87 -0.45 26.20
N TYR A 220 -9.31 -1.55 25.60
CA TYR A 220 -10.13 -2.56 26.27
C TYR A 220 -9.36 -3.33 27.36
N LEU A 221 -8.15 -3.80 27.06
CA LEU A 221 -7.30 -4.53 28.00
C LEU A 221 -6.90 -3.67 29.21
N VAL A 222 -6.54 -2.40 28.97
CA VAL A 222 -6.20 -1.43 30.02
C VAL A 222 -7.43 -1.13 30.89
N LYS A 223 -8.62 -1.00 30.31
CA LYS A 223 -9.88 -0.83 31.06
C LYS A 223 -10.20 -2.04 31.93
N ARG A 224 -9.93 -3.26 31.46
CA ARG A 224 -10.10 -4.49 32.24
C ARG A 224 -9.10 -4.59 33.40
N SER A 225 -7.85 -4.17 33.21
CA SER A 225 -6.82 -4.22 34.26
C SER A 225 -7.07 -3.25 35.43
N LYS A 226 -7.93 -2.24 35.24
CA LYS A 226 -8.32 -1.27 36.29
C LYS A 226 -9.58 -1.69 37.07
N LYS A 227 -10.18 -2.84 36.77
CA LYS A 227 -11.28 -3.45 37.52
C LYS A 227 -10.76 -4.65 38.28
#